data_AF-A0A7J4FLK5-F1
#
_entry.id   AF-A0A7J4FLK5-F1
#
_cell.length_a   1.000
_cell.length_b   1.000
_cell.length_c   1.000
_cell.angle_alpha   90.00
_cell.angle_beta   90.00
_cell.angle_gamma   90.00
#
_symmetry.space_group_name_H-M   'P 1'
#
loop_
_entity.id
_entity.type
_entity.pdbx_description
1 polymer ?
#
loop_
_entity_poly.entity_id
_entity_poly.type
_entity_poly.pdbx_seq_one_letter_code
_entity_poly.pdbx_strand_id
1 'polypeptide(L)'
;KNVPSGLGSRRRDFRLTSHQLNHLIDGGVQWIIDQGVGWPDDIKHCEEEGYMEAANSEKVSSRAKERGLPQCGTLGSGNHFLEIQMVDKIYNPQVAKAFGVTHEGQVTVMIHCGSRGFGHQVCSDYLHVMERAVRKYKISLPDRELACAPGNSKEAEDYYQAMACAVNYAFSNRQMITHWVRRSFEQIFKRPADKFGLDLVYDVAHNIAKIEEHKVDGQRRKVWLHRKGATRAFPPGHEEVAADYRLTGQPVIIPGSMGTHSWLLVGAPKSMEVSFGSTAHGAGRTMSRSAAKRKFWGEDVKEDLRERGIFVRSASKSILAEEADSAYKDVDRIVEISDRIGIATRVVRLAPMAVVKG
;
A
#
# COMPACT_ATOMS: atom_id res chain seq x y z
N LYS A 1 10.52 -15.45 8.24
CA LYS A 1 11.20 -15.43 9.56
C LYS A 1 11.41 -14.01 10.05
N ASN A 2 12.18 -13.19 9.32
CA ASN A 2 12.50 -11.82 9.76
C ASN A 2 11.33 -10.84 9.65
N VAL A 3 10.41 -11.10 8.72
CA VAL A 3 9.14 -10.37 8.58
C VAL A 3 8.02 -11.27 9.11
N PRO A 4 7.43 -10.97 10.28
CA PRO A 4 6.29 -11.72 10.80
C PRO A 4 5.04 -11.49 9.95
N SER A 5 4.27 -12.56 9.78
CA SER A 5 3.02 -12.59 9.03
C SER A 5 2.02 -13.44 9.84
N GLY A 6 0.72 -13.25 9.66
CA GLY A 6 -0.29 -13.89 10.51
C GLY A 6 -1.17 -12.89 11.24
N LEU A 7 -2.43 -13.25 11.46
CA LEU A 7 -3.27 -12.63 12.49
C LEU A 7 -2.58 -12.76 13.86
N GLY A 8 -2.46 -11.64 14.58
CA GLY A 8 -1.84 -11.60 15.91
C GLY A 8 -0.31 -11.78 15.92
N SER A 9 0.34 -11.84 14.75
CA SER A 9 1.80 -11.88 14.66
C SER A 9 2.43 -10.59 15.23
N ARG A 10 3.60 -10.75 15.83
CA ARG A 10 4.37 -9.65 16.44
C ARG A 10 5.86 -9.93 16.29
N ARG A 11 6.67 -8.87 16.22
CA ARG A 11 8.12 -9.01 16.32
C ARG A 11 8.53 -9.28 17.76
N ARG A 12 9.56 -10.11 17.95
CA ARG A 12 10.07 -10.44 19.30
C ARG A 12 11.20 -9.50 19.73
N ASP A 13 12.00 -9.06 18.77
CA ASP A 13 13.24 -8.31 18.90
C ASP A 13 13.08 -6.80 18.61
N PHE A 14 11.86 -6.34 18.30
CA PHE A 14 11.52 -4.92 18.21
C PHE A 14 10.17 -4.70 18.85
N ARG A 15 10.10 -3.76 19.80
CA ARG A 15 8.88 -3.36 20.48
C ARG A 15 8.91 -1.86 20.71
N LEU A 16 7.83 -1.20 20.33
CA LEU A 16 7.60 0.18 20.69
C LEU A 16 6.95 0.24 22.07
N THR A 17 7.26 1.30 22.81
CA THR A 17 6.45 1.76 23.94
C THR A 17 5.24 2.56 23.43
N SER A 18 4.21 2.75 24.27
CA SER A 18 3.06 3.58 23.90
C SER A 18 3.46 5.02 23.55
N HIS A 19 4.49 5.56 24.22
CA HIS A 19 5.02 6.89 23.92
C HIS A 19 5.70 6.92 22.54
N GLN A 20 6.54 5.93 22.24
CA GLN A 20 7.16 5.80 20.91
C GLN A 20 6.14 5.59 19.79
N LEU A 21 5.02 4.90 20.07
CA LEU A 21 3.95 4.77 19.09
C LEU A 21 3.33 6.13 18.74
N ASN A 22 3.14 7.03 19.70
CA ASN A 22 2.65 8.39 19.41
C ASN A 22 3.64 9.12 18.49
N HIS A 23 4.94 9.09 18.81
CA HIS A 23 5.96 9.70 17.94
C HIS A 23 5.99 9.09 16.54
N LEU A 24 5.78 7.78 16.41
CA LEU A 24 5.69 7.13 15.11
C LEU A 24 4.47 7.60 14.31
N ILE A 25 3.28 7.67 14.92
CA ILE A 25 2.07 8.05 14.18
C ILE A 25 1.97 9.56 13.93
N ASP A 26 2.67 10.38 14.73
CA ASP A 26 2.79 11.83 14.53
C ASP A 26 4.00 12.20 13.64
N GLY A 27 4.99 11.31 13.47
CA GLY A 27 6.24 11.60 12.76
C GLY A 27 6.52 10.74 11.52
N GLY A 28 5.70 9.73 11.23
CA GLY A 28 5.75 8.94 10.00
C GLY A 28 7.07 8.17 9.80
N VAL A 29 7.55 8.16 8.56
CA VAL A 29 8.75 7.41 8.14
C VAL A 29 10.04 8.01 8.70
N GLN A 30 10.14 9.34 8.79
CA GLN A 30 11.36 9.99 9.29
C GLN A 30 11.69 9.51 10.71
N TRP A 31 10.69 9.47 11.60
CA TRP A 31 10.89 9.04 12.98
C TRP A 31 11.51 7.64 13.08
N ILE A 32 11.06 6.69 12.25
CA ILE A 32 11.56 5.31 12.30
C ILE A 32 12.96 5.18 11.70
N ILE A 33 13.30 6.00 10.69
CA ILE A 33 14.66 6.12 10.15
C ILE A 33 15.61 6.66 11.24
N ASP A 34 15.18 7.67 12.02
CA ASP A 34 15.97 8.24 13.12
C ASP A 34 16.24 7.21 14.23
N GLN A 35 15.40 6.17 14.35
CA GLN A 35 15.64 5.02 15.23
C GLN A 35 16.58 3.96 14.62
N GLY A 36 17.21 4.25 13.48
CA GLY A 36 18.13 3.35 12.78
C GLY A 36 17.44 2.28 11.92
N VAL A 37 16.16 2.44 11.61
CA VAL A 37 15.38 1.45 10.85
C VAL A 37 15.04 1.98 9.46
N GLY A 38 16.02 1.89 8.56
CA GLY A 38 15.88 2.37 7.19
C GLY A 38 17.16 3.00 6.66
N TRP A 39 17.08 3.55 5.46
CA TRP A 39 18.09 4.46 4.93
C TRP A 39 17.48 5.87 4.76
N PRO A 40 18.26 6.95 4.95
CA PRO A 40 17.75 8.31 4.83
C PRO A 40 17.08 8.61 3.48
N ASP A 41 17.56 8.02 2.39
CA ASP A 41 17.03 8.28 1.06
C ASP A 41 15.66 7.61 0.79
N ASP A 42 15.24 6.63 1.60
CA ASP A 42 13.96 5.93 1.41
C ASP A 42 12.76 6.89 1.46
N ILE A 43 12.88 7.96 2.25
CA ILE A 43 11.79 8.92 2.44
C ILE A 43 11.43 9.65 1.14
N LYS A 44 12.40 9.87 0.26
CA LYS A 44 12.24 10.62 -0.99
C LYS A 44 11.32 9.91 -1.99
N HIS A 45 11.20 8.60 -1.86
CA HIS A 45 10.38 7.75 -2.73
C HIS A 45 9.12 7.24 -2.02
N CYS A 46 8.73 7.85 -0.90
CA CYS A 46 7.43 7.63 -0.30
C CYS A 46 6.44 8.71 -0.76
N GLU A 47 5.20 8.32 -1.07
CA GLU A 47 4.09 9.26 -1.18
C GLU A 47 3.96 10.07 0.11
N GLU A 48 3.77 11.40 0.00
CA GLU A 48 3.84 12.36 1.12
C GLU A 48 5.16 12.34 1.88
N GLU A 49 6.26 11.88 1.27
CA GLU A 49 7.52 11.65 1.98
C GLU A 49 7.31 10.75 3.23
N GLY A 50 6.32 9.85 3.16
CA GLY A 50 5.98 8.93 4.23
C GLY A 50 5.37 9.59 5.48
N TYR A 51 4.85 10.81 5.35
CA TYR A 51 4.34 11.61 6.45
C TYR A 51 3.15 12.51 6.05
N MET A 52 1.99 12.31 6.69
CA MET A 52 0.86 13.22 6.62
C MET A 52 0.91 14.24 7.77
N GLU A 53 1.06 15.52 7.42
CA GLU A 53 1.15 16.64 8.37
C GLU A 53 -0.06 16.76 9.31
N ALA A 54 -1.24 16.38 8.84
CA ALA A 54 -2.47 16.47 9.64
C ALA A 54 -2.54 15.44 10.79
N ALA A 55 -1.58 14.53 10.93
CA ALA A 55 -1.60 13.51 11.95
C ALA A 55 -1.67 14.12 13.36
N ASN A 56 -2.58 13.61 14.18
CA ASN A 56 -2.70 13.98 15.58
C ASN A 56 -3.05 12.76 16.43
N SER A 57 -2.08 12.27 17.19
CA SER A 57 -2.23 11.09 18.04
C SER A 57 -3.28 11.25 19.15
N GLU A 58 -3.69 12.48 19.52
CA GLU A 58 -4.78 12.72 20.48
C GLU A 58 -6.16 12.35 19.91
N LYS A 59 -6.31 12.31 18.58
CA LYS A 59 -7.55 11.91 17.88
C LYS A 59 -7.70 10.41 17.72
N VAL A 60 -6.71 9.65 18.18
CA VAL A 60 -6.67 8.19 18.08
C VAL A 60 -7.03 7.57 19.43
N SER A 61 -8.00 6.65 19.42
CA SER A 61 -8.44 5.96 20.64
C SER A 61 -7.33 5.11 21.27
N SER A 62 -7.40 4.92 22.59
CA SER A 62 -6.51 3.99 23.32
C SER A 62 -6.59 2.59 22.73
N ARG A 63 -7.79 2.12 22.38
CA ARG A 63 -8.02 0.82 21.75
C ARG A 63 -7.28 0.66 20.42
N ALA A 64 -7.26 1.71 19.57
CA ALA A 64 -6.52 1.66 18.32
C ALA A 64 -5.01 1.54 18.57
N LYS A 65 -4.49 2.31 19.53
CA LYS A 65 -3.08 2.26 19.96
C LYS A 65 -2.71 0.89 20.52
N GLU A 66 -3.51 0.32 21.42
CA GLU A 66 -3.33 -1.02 21.99
C GLU A 66 -3.30 -2.11 20.92
N ARG A 67 -4.20 -2.05 19.93
CA ARG A 67 -4.23 -2.99 18.81
C ARG A 67 -3.02 -2.85 17.88
N GLY A 68 -2.57 -1.61 17.66
CA GLY A 68 -1.45 -1.30 16.77
C GLY A 68 -0.09 -1.61 17.34
N LEU A 69 0.12 -1.35 18.64
CA LEU A 69 1.41 -1.46 19.31
C LEU A 69 2.15 -2.78 19.07
N PRO A 70 1.53 -3.98 19.20
CA PRO A 70 2.24 -5.24 18.97
C PRO A 70 2.41 -5.60 17.49
N GLN A 71 1.77 -4.87 16.57
CA GLN A 71 1.70 -5.22 15.14
C GLN A 71 2.64 -4.40 14.26
N CYS A 72 3.37 -3.44 14.83
CA CYS A 72 4.36 -2.67 14.12
C CYS A 72 5.42 -3.59 13.51
N GLY A 73 5.63 -3.43 12.21
CA GLY A 73 6.58 -4.23 11.46
C GLY A 73 6.09 -5.62 11.10
N THR A 74 4.82 -5.77 10.76
CA THR A 74 4.25 -7.06 10.37
C THR A 74 3.50 -6.94 9.05
N LEU A 75 3.45 -8.02 8.27
CA LEU A 75 2.63 -8.07 7.06
C LEU A 75 1.15 -8.10 7.42
N GLY A 76 0.80 -8.99 8.36
CA GLY A 76 -0.58 -9.36 8.62
C GLY A 76 -1.15 -10.40 7.71
N SER A 77 -2.46 -10.32 7.47
CA SER A 77 -3.25 -11.31 6.75
C SER A 77 -4.07 -10.73 5.59
N GLY A 78 -4.76 -11.61 4.86
CA GLY A 78 -5.59 -11.26 3.72
C GLY A 78 -4.77 -11.13 2.44
N ASN A 79 -5.01 -10.06 1.67
CA ASN A 79 -4.26 -9.79 0.44
C ASN A 79 -2.86 -9.22 0.71
N HIS A 80 -2.43 -9.14 1.97
CA HIS A 80 -1.08 -8.68 2.30
C HIS A 80 -0.03 -9.75 1.99
N PHE A 81 1.14 -9.31 1.53
CA PHE A 81 2.25 -10.17 1.17
C PHE A 81 3.58 -9.42 1.10
N LEU A 82 4.66 -10.18 1.13
CA LEU A 82 5.99 -9.80 0.66
C LEU A 82 6.32 -10.71 -0.52
N GLU A 83 6.67 -10.15 -1.67
CA GLU A 83 6.92 -10.91 -2.89
C GLU A 83 8.29 -10.58 -3.45
N ILE A 84 9.07 -11.61 -3.79
CA ILE A 84 10.27 -11.49 -4.60
C ILE A 84 9.85 -11.74 -6.04
N GLN A 85 10.17 -10.79 -6.91
CA GLN A 85 9.70 -10.76 -8.29
C GLN A 85 10.89 -10.66 -9.23
N MET A 86 10.68 -11.07 -10.48
CA MET A 86 11.59 -10.84 -11.58
C MET A 86 10.96 -9.88 -12.57
N VAL A 87 11.74 -8.96 -13.11
CA VAL A 87 11.35 -8.17 -14.27
C VAL A 87 11.19 -9.09 -15.47
N ASP A 88 9.94 -9.38 -15.83
CA ASP A 88 9.60 -10.25 -16.95
C ASP A 88 9.67 -9.48 -18.26
N LYS A 89 9.16 -8.24 -18.28
CA LYS A 89 9.14 -7.44 -19.50
C LYS A 89 9.23 -5.95 -19.25
N ILE A 90 10.03 -5.25 -20.06
CA ILE A 90 10.13 -3.78 -20.06
C ILE A 90 9.39 -3.21 -21.27
N TYR A 91 8.42 -2.34 -21.02
CA TYR A 91 7.60 -1.68 -22.04
C TYR A 91 8.05 -0.24 -22.33
N ASN A 92 8.59 0.43 -21.32
CA ASN A 92 9.12 1.79 -21.44
C ASN A 92 10.54 1.85 -20.85
N PRO A 93 11.59 1.60 -21.65
CA PRO A 93 12.97 1.51 -21.15
C PRO A 93 13.49 2.80 -20.50
N GLN A 94 13.08 3.96 -21.00
CA GLN A 94 13.50 5.26 -20.47
C GLN A 94 12.96 5.48 -19.06
N VAL A 95 11.65 5.24 -18.86
CA VAL A 95 11.00 5.39 -17.55
C VAL A 95 11.43 4.26 -16.61
N ALA A 96 11.57 3.03 -17.10
CA ALA A 96 12.07 1.90 -16.31
C ALA A 96 13.46 2.23 -15.72
N LYS A 97 14.37 2.75 -16.55
CA LYS A 97 15.71 3.15 -16.12
C LYS A 97 15.68 4.27 -15.08
N ALA A 98 14.77 5.25 -15.24
CA ALA A 98 14.58 6.30 -14.24
C ALA A 98 14.12 5.72 -12.89
N PHE A 99 13.26 4.70 -12.90
CA PHE A 99 12.82 3.97 -11.70
C PHE A 99 13.81 2.90 -11.21
N GLY A 100 15.04 2.87 -11.73
CA GLY A 100 16.08 1.92 -11.30
C GLY A 100 15.93 0.51 -11.87
N VAL A 101 15.03 0.29 -12.84
CA VAL A 101 14.87 -0.99 -13.56
C VAL A 101 15.60 -0.92 -14.89
N THR A 102 16.68 -1.70 -15.02
CA THR A 102 17.65 -1.54 -16.12
C THR A 102 17.63 -2.65 -17.16
N HIS A 103 17.13 -3.84 -16.80
CA HIS A 103 17.11 -5.01 -17.68
C HIS A 103 16.01 -6.00 -17.28
N GLU A 104 15.56 -6.80 -18.24
CA GLU A 104 14.74 -7.98 -17.98
C GLU A 104 15.57 -9.03 -17.22
N GLY A 105 14.95 -9.71 -16.26
CA GLY A 105 15.61 -10.60 -15.31
C GLY A 105 16.04 -9.93 -14.00
N GLN A 106 15.99 -8.60 -13.89
CA GLN A 106 16.30 -7.90 -12.64
C GLN A 106 15.34 -8.35 -11.52
N VAL A 107 15.87 -8.64 -10.34
CA VAL A 107 15.07 -9.06 -9.18
C VAL A 107 14.62 -7.85 -8.38
N THR A 108 13.33 -7.81 -8.03
CA THR A 108 12.73 -6.76 -7.19
C THR A 108 11.99 -7.38 -6.01
N VAL A 109 11.60 -6.54 -5.05
CA VAL A 109 10.80 -6.96 -3.89
C VAL A 109 9.60 -6.02 -3.74
N MET A 110 8.41 -6.59 -3.63
CA MET A 110 7.17 -5.86 -3.39
C MET A 110 6.65 -6.13 -1.99
N ILE A 111 6.30 -5.06 -1.28
CA ILE A 111 5.68 -5.13 0.05
C ILE A 111 4.25 -4.61 -0.06
N HIS A 112 3.27 -5.48 0.19
CA HIS A 112 1.86 -5.10 0.24
C HIS A 112 1.32 -5.30 1.66
N CYS A 113 1.18 -4.20 2.39
CA CYS A 113 0.51 -4.16 3.69
C CYS A 113 0.05 -2.73 4.03
N GLY A 114 -0.64 -2.59 5.15
CA GLY A 114 -1.18 -1.30 5.60
C GLY A 114 -1.09 -1.11 7.11
N SER A 115 -1.99 -0.29 7.63
CA SER A 115 -2.06 0.16 9.03
C SER A 115 -2.43 -0.91 10.06
N ARG A 116 -2.41 -2.19 9.68
CA ARG A 116 -2.73 -3.34 10.54
C ARG A 116 -4.06 -3.16 11.29
N GLY A 117 -4.17 -3.67 12.51
CA GLY A 117 -5.33 -3.49 13.37
C GLY A 117 -5.53 -2.05 13.86
N PHE A 118 -4.49 -1.20 13.79
CA PHE A 118 -4.53 0.20 14.19
C PHE A 118 -5.54 0.99 13.35
N GLY A 119 -5.31 1.07 12.04
CA GLY A 119 -6.20 1.84 11.16
C GLY A 119 -7.58 1.22 10.98
N HIS A 120 -7.71 -0.11 11.11
CA HIS A 120 -9.02 -0.75 11.18
C HIS A 120 -9.81 -0.22 12.39
N GLN A 121 -9.18 -0.11 13.56
CA GLN A 121 -9.85 0.39 14.75
C GLN A 121 -10.19 1.87 14.61
N VAL A 122 -9.29 2.70 14.08
CA VAL A 122 -9.58 4.11 13.75
C VAL A 122 -10.82 4.22 12.87
N CYS A 123 -10.89 3.44 11.78
CA CYS A 123 -12.06 3.42 10.91
C CYS A 123 -13.33 3.00 11.66
N SER A 124 -13.29 1.93 12.46
CA SER A 124 -14.44 1.48 13.26
C SER A 124 -14.92 2.53 14.26
N ASP A 125 -13.99 3.22 14.93
CA ASP A 125 -14.31 4.26 15.92
C ASP A 125 -15.01 5.44 15.24
N TYR A 126 -14.47 5.92 14.12
CA TYR A 126 -15.04 7.06 13.40
C TYR A 126 -16.29 6.72 12.61
N LEU A 127 -16.52 5.46 12.19
CA LEU A 127 -17.82 5.08 11.62
C LEU A 127 -18.97 5.35 12.61
N HIS A 128 -18.79 5.07 13.89
CA HIS A 128 -19.79 5.41 14.91
C HIS A 128 -19.97 6.91 15.11
N VAL A 129 -18.90 7.70 14.94
CA VAL A 129 -18.97 9.17 14.94
C VAL A 129 -19.77 9.66 13.73
N MET A 130 -19.48 9.14 12.54
CA MET A 130 -20.17 9.49 11.30
C MET A 130 -21.66 9.09 11.33
N GLU A 131 -22.01 7.92 11.88
CA GLU A 131 -23.41 7.50 12.06
C GLU A 131 -24.22 8.50 12.91
N ARG A 132 -23.59 9.13 13.91
CA ARG A 132 -24.22 10.20 14.72
C ARG A 132 -24.24 11.52 13.96
N ALA A 133 -23.18 11.84 13.22
CA ALA A 133 -23.08 13.04 12.40
C ALA A 133 -24.18 13.09 11.33
N VAL A 134 -24.46 11.96 10.67
CA VAL A 134 -25.56 11.83 9.70
C VAL A 134 -26.89 12.30 10.29
N ARG A 135 -27.20 11.90 11.54
CA ARG A 135 -28.43 12.34 12.23
C ARG A 135 -28.37 13.83 12.60
N LYS A 136 -27.24 14.27 13.15
CA LYS A 136 -27.01 15.68 13.55
C LYS A 136 -27.17 16.65 12.37
N TYR A 137 -26.61 16.30 11.22
CA TYR A 137 -26.61 17.13 10.01
C TYR A 137 -27.76 16.81 9.06
N LYS A 138 -28.68 15.90 9.44
CA LYS A 138 -29.84 15.48 8.64
C LYS A 138 -29.46 15.06 7.21
N ILE A 139 -28.35 14.33 7.07
CA ILE A 139 -27.87 13.83 5.78
C ILE A 139 -28.74 12.65 5.36
N SER A 140 -29.32 12.73 4.16
CA SER A 140 -30.00 11.59 3.55
C SER A 140 -28.98 10.67 2.90
N LEU A 141 -28.97 9.39 3.30
CA LEU A 141 -28.05 8.40 2.76
C LEU A 141 -28.81 7.38 1.90
N PRO A 142 -28.28 7.02 0.72
CA PRO A 142 -28.84 5.94 -0.08
C PRO A 142 -28.55 4.56 0.54
N ASP A 143 -27.50 4.45 1.36
CA ASP A 143 -27.15 3.25 2.11
C ASP A 143 -26.55 3.61 3.48
N ARG A 144 -26.82 2.82 4.52
CA ARG A 144 -26.29 3.05 5.87
C ARG A 144 -24.76 2.99 5.91
N GLU A 145 -24.14 2.15 5.10
CA GLU A 145 -22.69 1.98 5.04
C GLU A 145 -21.97 3.21 4.43
N LEU A 146 -22.72 4.17 3.89
CA LEU A 146 -22.21 5.45 3.37
C LEU A 146 -22.24 6.57 4.44
N ALA A 147 -22.17 6.20 5.72
CA ALA A 147 -22.11 7.15 6.82
C ALA A 147 -20.98 8.20 6.62
N CYS A 148 -21.33 9.47 6.72
CA CYS A 148 -20.43 10.59 6.43
C CYS A 148 -20.75 11.84 7.25
N ALA A 149 -19.87 12.84 7.18
CA ALA A 149 -20.07 14.16 7.76
C ALA A 149 -19.64 15.24 6.77
N PRO A 150 -20.12 16.50 6.91
CA PRO A 150 -19.64 17.61 6.09
C PRO A 150 -18.12 17.78 6.23
N GLY A 151 -17.40 18.04 5.14
CA GLY A 151 -15.93 18.09 5.14
C GLY A 151 -15.30 19.21 5.99
N ASN A 152 -16.09 20.20 6.42
CA ASN A 152 -15.71 21.27 7.35
C ASN A 152 -16.27 21.07 8.76
N SER A 153 -16.83 19.90 9.06
CA SER A 153 -17.30 19.56 10.40
C SER A 153 -16.15 19.11 11.30
N LYS A 154 -16.35 19.25 12.61
CA LYS A 154 -15.42 18.74 13.61
C LYS A 154 -15.21 17.23 13.48
N GLU A 155 -16.26 16.49 13.17
CA GLU A 155 -16.21 15.03 12.97
C GLU A 155 -15.32 14.64 11.79
N ALA A 156 -15.39 15.38 10.68
CA ALA A 156 -14.53 15.16 9.51
C ALA A 156 -13.07 15.54 9.78
N GLU A 157 -12.84 16.67 10.46
CA GLU A 157 -11.50 17.11 10.84
C GLU A 157 -10.82 16.14 11.81
N ASP A 158 -11.51 15.75 12.89
CA ASP A 158 -10.99 14.79 13.87
C ASP A 158 -10.69 13.43 13.18
N TYR A 159 -11.57 12.98 12.28
CA TYR A 159 -11.33 11.75 11.51
C TYR A 159 -10.12 11.88 10.58
N TYR A 160 -9.98 12.99 9.87
CA TYR A 160 -8.87 13.20 8.96
C TYR A 160 -7.53 13.16 9.68
N GLN A 161 -7.44 13.78 10.86
CA GLN A 161 -6.25 13.74 11.69
C GLN A 161 -5.94 12.32 12.20
N ALA A 162 -6.95 11.56 12.64
CA ALA A 162 -6.77 10.18 13.06
C ALA A 162 -6.42 9.22 11.90
N MET A 163 -7.00 9.45 10.72
CA MET A 163 -6.68 8.71 9.50
C MET A 163 -5.25 9.01 9.06
N ALA A 164 -4.79 10.26 9.13
CA ALA A 164 -3.41 10.64 8.87
C ALA A 164 -2.43 9.88 9.79
N CYS A 165 -2.74 9.73 11.09
CA CYS A 165 -1.97 8.83 11.97
C CYS A 165 -1.94 7.38 11.48
N ALA A 166 -3.05 6.85 10.95
CA ALA A 166 -3.12 5.49 10.42
C ALA A 166 -2.31 5.32 9.13
N VAL A 167 -2.26 6.36 8.29
CA VAL A 167 -1.42 6.41 7.10
C VAL A 167 0.06 6.45 7.48
N ASN A 168 0.44 7.32 8.43
CA ASN A 168 1.81 7.37 8.98
C ASN A 168 2.23 6.02 9.55
N TYR A 169 1.37 5.39 10.35
CA TYR A 169 1.60 4.03 10.84
C TYR A 169 1.86 3.05 9.68
N ALA A 170 1.08 3.11 8.60
CA ALA A 170 1.21 2.20 7.47
C ALA A 170 2.53 2.40 6.71
N PHE A 171 2.93 3.65 6.46
CA PHE A 171 4.23 3.97 5.85
C PHE A 171 5.38 3.49 6.73
N SER A 172 5.38 3.82 8.03
CA SER A 172 6.42 3.34 8.95
C SER A 172 6.43 1.80 9.04
N ASN A 173 5.28 1.14 8.96
CA ASN A 173 5.19 -0.32 8.93
C ASN A 173 5.89 -0.91 7.69
N ARG A 174 5.68 -0.33 6.51
CA ARG A 174 6.38 -0.74 5.28
C ARG A 174 7.87 -0.44 5.35
N GLN A 175 8.25 0.73 5.87
CA GLN A 175 9.66 1.09 6.09
C GLN A 175 10.40 0.08 6.98
N MET A 176 9.79 -0.31 8.10
CA MET A 176 10.34 -1.36 8.97
C MET A 176 10.50 -2.70 8.23
N ILE A 177 9.52 -3.08 7.41
CA ILE A 177 9.59 -4.29 6.60
C ILE A 177 10.70 -4.19 5.55
N THR A 178 10.87 -3.05 4.86
CA THR A 178 11.96 -2.77 3.93
C THR A 178 13.32 -2.99 4.60
N HIS A 179 13.52 -2.46 5.80
CA HIS A 179 14.73 -2.70 6.58
C HIS A 179 14.98 -4.19 6.83
N TRP A 180 13.94 -4.98 7.17
CA TRP A 180 14.13 -6.42 7.41
C TRP A 180 14.25 -7.26 6.14
N VAL A 181 13.72 -6.81 5.01
CA VAL A 181 14.02 -7.37 3.70
C VAL A 181 15.51 -7.24 3.44
N ARG A 182 16.06 -6.03 3.56
CA ARG A 182 17.51 -5.77 3.42
C ARG A 182 18.33 -6.67 4.36
N ARG A 183 17.98 -6.74 5.65
CA ARG A 183 18.60 -7.65 6.63
C ARG A 183 18.54 -9.12 6.21
N SER A 184 17.45 -9.54 5.56
CA SER A 184 17.29 -10.93 5.10
C SER A 184 18.24 -11.24 3.94
N PHE A 185 18.40 -10.30 2.99
CA PHE A 185 19.39 -10.43 1.91
C PHE A 185 20.81 -10.51 2.47
N GLU A 186 21.17 -9.65 3.43
CA GLU A 186 22.49 -9.71 4.08
C GLU A 186 22.77 -11.05 4.76
N GLN A 187 21.77 -11.58 5.47
CA GLN A 187 21.90 -12.84 6.19
C GLN A 187 22.10 -14.04 5.27
N ILE A 188 21.42 -14.05 4.11
CA ILE A 188 21.49 -15.17 3.16
C ILE A 188 22.74 -15.07 2.29
N PHE A 189 23.01 -13.91 1.71
CA PHE A 189 24.10 -13.73 0.75
C PHE A 189 25.43 -13.28 1.38
N LYS A 190 25.46 -13.04 2.69
CA LYS A 190 26.66 -12.63 3.45
C LYS A 190 27.36 -11.41 2.86
N ARG A 191 26.58 -10.49 2.30
CA ARG A 191 27.03 -9.25 1.68
C ARG A 191 26.18 -8.09 2.20
N PRO A 192 26.75 -6.89 2.42
CA PRO A 192 25.99 -5.71 2.84
C PRO A 192 24.83 -5.36 1.91
N ALA A 193 23.71 -4.88 2.48
CA ALA A 193 22.48 -4.61 1.74
C ALA A 193 22.64 -3.53 0.66
N ASP A 194 23.45 -2.50 0.92
CA ASP A 194 23.77 -1.40 -0.01
C ASP A 194 24.42 -1.90 -1.30
N LYS A 195 25.05 -3.09 -1.27
CA LYS A 195 25.66 -3.70 -2.45
C LYS A 195 24.70 -4.48 -3.33
N PHE A 196 23.43 -4.62 -2.93
CA PHE A 196 22.37 -5.21 -3.75
C PHE A 196 21.56 -4.18 -4.51
N GLY A 197 21.74 -2.88 -4.26
CA GLY A 197 20.90 -1.83 -4.86
C GLY A 197 19.43 -1.98 -4.46
N LEU A 198 19.16 -2.35 -3.21
CA LEU A 198 17.80 -2.48 -2.66
C LEU A 198 17.23 -1.11 -2.26
N ASP A 199 17.38 -0.12 -3.13
CA ASP A 199 16.80 1.21 -2.99
C ASP A 199 15.28 1.14 -3.18
N LEU A 200 14.54 2.02 -2.49
CA LEU A 200 13.09 2.06 -2.61
C LEU A 200 12.72 2.68 -3.97
N VAL A 201 12.02 1.92 -4.83
CA VAL A 201 11.50 2.49 -6.09
C VAL A 201 10.38 3.47 -5.80
N TYR A 202 9.34 3.04 -5.07
CA TYR A 202 8.28 3.92 -4.62
C TYR A 202 7.43 3.24 -3.53
N ASP A 203 6.86 4.02 -2.63
CA ASP A 203 5.82 3.59 -1.68
C ASP A 203 4.56 4.43 -1.90
N VAL A 204 3.42 3.78 -2.16
CA VAL A 204 2.15 4.43 -2.50
C VAL A 204 0.97 3.84 -1.72
N ALA A 205 0.07 4.70 -1.27
CA ALA A 205 -1.17 4.34 -0.60
C ALA A 205 -2.29 4.06 -1.61
N HIS A 206 -3.22 3.19 -1.24
CA HIS A 206 -4.42 2.89 -2.04
C HIS A 206 -5.73 2.88 -1.24
N ASN A 207 -5.66 3.21 0.06
CA ASN A 207 -6.80 3.40 0.95
C ASN A 207 -6.52 4.64 1.80
N ILE A 208 -6.92 5.81 1.31
CA ILE A 208 -6.56 7.11 1.88
C ILE A 208 -7.56 8.18 1.41
N ALA A 209 -7.77 9.20 2.24
CA ALA A 209 -8.36 10.45 1.80
C ALA A 209 -7.31 11.57 1.80
N LYS A 210 -7.34 12.46 0.81
CA LYS A 210 -6.45 13.62 0.74
C LYS A 210 -7.23 14.87 0.38
N ILE A 211 -6.74 16.02 0.84
CA ILE A 211 -7.22 17.31 0.40
C ILE A 211 -6.32 17.75 -0.75
N GLU A 212 -6.79 17.62 -1.99
CA GLU A 212 -6.00 17.91 -3.20
C GLU A 212 -6.65 19.05 -3.99
N GLU A 213 -5.86 19.78 -4.78
CA GLU A 213 -6.37 20.78 -5.72
C GLU A 213 -6.59 20.15 -7.10
N HIS A 214 -7.83 20.23 -7.60
CA HIS A 214 -8.21 19.69 -8.90
C HIS A 214 -9.10 20.66 -9.67
N LYS A 215 -9.24 20.45 -10.99
CA LYS A 215 -10.22 21.17 -11.81
C LYS A 215 -11.59 20.48 -11.68
N VAL A 216 -12.59 21.21 -11.20
CA VAL A 216 -13.99 20.79 -11.12
C VAL A 216 -14.82 21.87 -11.80
N ASP A 217 -15.61 21.48 -12.81
CA ASP A 217 -16.41 22.38 -13.63
C ASP A 217 -15.59 23.56 -14.21
N GLY A 218 -14.35 23.25 -14.65
CA GLY A 218 -13.42 24.23 -15.22
C GLY A 218 -12.68 25.12 -14.21
N GLN A 219 -13.00 25.03 -12.92
CA GLN A 219 -12.40 25.85 -11.86
C GLN A 219 -11.49 25.03 -10.95
N ARG A 220 -10.38 25.62 -10.49
CA ARG A 220 -9.56 24.99 -9.46
C ARG A 220 -10.29 24.98 -8.12
N ARG A 221 -10.37 23.82 -7.49
CA ARG A 221 -11.01 23.63 -6.18
C ARG A 221 -10.20 22.66 -5.33
N LYS A 222 -10.14 22.93 -4.03
CA LYS A 222 -9.71 21.94 -3.04
C LYS A 222 -10.84 20.93 -2.83
N VAL A 223 -10.52 19.65 -2.95
CA VAL A 223 -11.49 18.56 -2.83
C VAL A 223 -11.01 17.51 -1.85
N TRP A 224 -11.94 16.90 -1.14
CA TRP A 224 -11.71 15.71 -0.33
C TRP A 224 -11.70 14.47 -1.23
N LEU A 225 -10.53 14.12 -1.75
CA LEU A 225 -10.38 12.99 -2.63
C LEU A 225 -10.24 11.70 -1.83
N HIS A 226 -11.24 10.83 -1.94
CA HIS A 226 -11.26 9.53 -1.28
C HIS A 226 -10.82 8.45 -2.27
N ARG A 227 -9.72 7.76 -1.98
CA ARG A 227 -9.26 6.59 -2.71
C ARG A 227 -9.46 5.34 -1.85
N LYS A 228 -10.29 4.41 -2.32
CA LYS A 228 -10.47 3.08 -1.71
C LYS A 228 -10.26 2.01 -2.76
N GLY A 229 -9.13 1.31 -2.69
CA GLY A 229 -8.69 0.41 -3.76
C GLY A 229 -8.34 1.15 -5.07
N ALA A 230 -7.80 2.37 -4.95
CA ALA A 230 -7.32 3.18 -6.07
C ALA A 230 -6.03 3.90 -5.65
N THR A 231 -5.15 4.16 -6.60
CA THR A 231 -3.80 4.69 -6.34
C THR A 231 -3.64 6.06 -6.99
N ARG A 232 -2.89 6.97 -6.35
CA ARG A 232 -2.50 8.25 -6.96
C ARG A 232 -1.61 7.99 -8.19
N ALA A 233 -1.79 8.77 -9.26
CA ALA A 233 -1.16 8.57 -10.57
C ALA A 233 -0.82 9.92 -11.21
N PHE A 234 -0.06 10.74 -10.50
CA PHE A 234 0.30 12.08 -10.99
C PHE A 234 1.23 12.03 -12.20
N PRO A 235 0.97 12.90 -13.21
CA PRO A 235 1.70 12.89 -14.46
C PRO A 235 3.11 13.52 -14.33
N PRO A 236 3.93 13.41 -15.39
CA PRO A 236 5.12 14.24 -15.54
C PRO A 236 4.85 15.72 -15.26
N GLY A 237 5.76 16.38 -14.56
CA GLY A 237 5.74 17.80 -14.22
C GLY A 237 4.98 18.15 -12.93
N HIS A 238 4.24 17.21 -12.33
CA HIS A 238 3.48 17.51 -11.12
C HIS A 238 4.40 17.74 -9.91
N GLU A 239 4.14 18.80 -9.14
CA GLU A 239 5.06 19.29 -8.09
C GLU A 239 5.25 18.28 -6.95
N GLU A 240 4.19 17.59 -6.54
CA GLU A 240 4.18 16.54 -5.51
C GLU A 240 4.87 15.22 -5.94
N VAL A 241 5.30 15.09 -7.19
CA VAL A 241 6.12 13.93 -7.60
C VAL A 241 7.55 14.16 -7.13
N ALA A 242 8.17 13.11 -6.60
CA ALA A 242 9.56 13.09 -6.17
C ALA A 242 10.47 13.74 -7.23
N ALA A 243 11.43 14.55 -6.79
CA ALA A 243 12.15 15.47 -7.68
C ALA A 243 12.86 14.77 -8.85
N ASP A 244 13.41 13.58 -8.62
CA ASP A 244 14.06 12.73 -9.62
C ASP A 244 13.07 12.02 -10.57
N TYR A 245 11.83 11.83 -10.15
CA TYR A 245 10.74 11.29 -10.99
C TYR A 245 9.84 12.36 -11.58
N ARG A 246 10.02 13.63 -11.23
CA ARG A 246 9.13 14.72 -11.67
C ARG A 246 9.04 14.81 -13.18
N LEU A 247 10.14 14.64 -13.90
CA LEU A 247 10.15 14.67 -15.37
C LEU A 247 9.53 13.42 -16.01
N THR A 248 9.50 12.29 -15.30
CA THR A 248 8.95 11.02 -15.83
C THR A 248 7.52 10.77 -15.42
N GLY A 249 7.07 11.35 -14.30
CA GLY A 249 5.78 11.09 -13.66
C GLY A 249 5.89 10.14 -12.47
N GLN A 250 4.82 10.07 -11.68
CA GLN A 250 4.79 9.27 -10.45
C GLN A 250 4.84 7.77 -10.75
N PRO A 251 5.69 6.97 -10.09
CA PRO A 251 5.55 5.52 -10.10
C PRO A 251 4.17 5.09 -9.57
N VAL A 252 3.59 4.09 -10.24
CA VAL A 252 2.31 3.48 -9.85
C VAL A 252 2.52 1.98 -9.76
N ILE A 253 2.23 1.40 -8.60
CA ILE A 253 2.45 -0.02 -8.32
C ILE A 253 1.11 -0.75 -8.29
N ILE A 254 0.95 -1.77 -9.13
CA ILE A 254 -0.28 -2.56 -9.28
C ILE A 254 0.03 -4.03 -8.97
N PRO A 255 -0.13 -4.48 -7.71
CA PRO A 255 -0.08 -5.88 -7.34
C PRO A 255 -1.14 -6.73 -8.05
N GLY A 256 -0.71 -7.91 -8.49
CA GLY A 256 -1.59 -8.98 -8.92
C GLY A 256 -2.09 -9.86 -7.76
N SER A 257 -2.06 -11.17 -8.00
CA SER A 257 -2.29 -12.25 -7.04
C SER A 257 -1.01 -13.04 -6.82
N MET A 258 -1.05 -14.12 -6.02
CA MET A 258 0.16 -14.87 -5.65
C MET A 258 0.91 -15.48 -6.84
N GLY A 259 0.20 -15.84 -7.90
CA GLY A 259 0.77 -16.50 -9.08
C GLY A 259 0.63 -15.73 -10.37
N THR A 260 0.14 -14.49 -10.34
CA THR A 260 -0.02 -13.65 -11.54
C THR A 260 0.98 -12.50 -11.54
N HIS A 261 1.13 -11.83 -12.68
CA HIS A 261 1.99 -10.67 -12.78
C HIS A 261 1.61 -9.56 -11.80
N SER A 262 2.60 -8.74 -11.44
CA SER A 262 2.41 -7.40 -10.91
C SER A 262 2.98 -6.38 -11.90
N TRP A 263 2.64 -5.11 -11.73
CA TRP A 263 3.06 -4.08 -12.67
C TRP A 263 3.59 -2.83 -11.99
N LEU A 264 4.61 -2.25 -12.63
CA LEU A 264 5.04 -0.88 -12.41
C LEU A 264 4.60 -0.05 -13.62
N LEU A 265 3.83 0.99 -13.35
CA LEU A 265 3.33 1.96 -14.30
C LEU A 265 3.87 3.34 -13.93
N VAL A 266 3.57 4.33 -14.77
CA VAL A 266 3.80 5.74 -14.48
C VAL A 266 2.51 6.53 -14.66
N GLY A 267 2.27 7.52 -13.79
CA GLY A 267 1.13 8.41 -13.92
C GLY A 267 1.13 9.15 -15.25
N ALA A 268 -0.05 9.36 -15.84
CA ALA A 268 -0.20 9.90 -17.18
C ALA A 268 -1.18 11.08 -17.21
N PRO A 269 -1.03 12.07 -18.12
CA PRO A 269 -1.77 13.33 -18.06
C PRO A 269 -3.29 13.21 -17.97
N LYS A 270 -3.88 12.20 -18.64
CA LYS A 270 -5.34 11.99 -18.61
C LYS A 270 -5.85 11.70 -17.20
N SER A 271 -5.01 11.18 -16.29
CA SER A 271 -5.40 10.89 -14.91
C SER A 271 -5.97 12.13 -14.21
N MET A 272 -5.35 13.30 -14.42
CA MET A 272 -5.78 14.58 -13.85
C MET A 272 -7.10 15.08 -14.42
N GLU A 273 -7.44 14.68 -15.65
CA GLU A 273 -8.65 15.15 -16.33
C GLU A 273 -9.88 14.30 -15.98
N VAL A 274 -9.73 12.98 -15.90
CA VAL A 274 -10.89 12.06 -15.83
C VAL A 274 -11.01 11.32 -14.51
N SER A 275 -10.00 11.41 -13.63
CA SER A 275 -9.90 10.57 -12.44
C SER A 275 -9.21 11.23 -11.24
N PHE A 276 -9.10 12.56 -11.23
CA PHE A 276 -8.44 13.30 -10.15
C PHE A 276 -7.04 12.75 -9.82
N GLY A 277 -6.23 12.52 -10.86
CA GLY A 277 -4.88 11.98 -10.71
C GLY A 277 -4.86 10.58 -10.11
N SER A 278 -5.77 9.69 -10.51
CA SER A 278 -5.90 8.35 -9.92
C SER A 278 -5.93 7.24 -10.96
N THR A 279 -5.60 6.02 -10.52
CA THR A 279 -5.73 4.79 -11.33
C THR A 279 -6.08 3.60 -10.42
N ALA A 280 -6.15 2.40 -10.99
CA ALA A 280 -6.39 1.16 -10.24
C ALA A 280 -5.31 0.91 -9.17
N HIS A 281 -5.57 -0.01 -8.24
CA HIS A 281 -4.56 -0.47 -7.26
C HIS A 281 -4.11 -1.92 -7.46
N GLY A 282 -4.89 -2.74 -8.16
CA GLY A 282 -4.66 -4.19 -8.21
C GLY A 282 -5.81 -4.93 -8.87
N ALA A 283 -5.69 -6.27 -8.91
CA ALA A 283 -6.63 -7.15 -9.59
C ALA A 283 -8.08 -7.04 -9.08
N GLY A 284 -8.28 -6.79 -7.78
CA GLY A 284 -9.60 -6.81 -7.15
C GLY A 284 -10.24 -8.21 -7.13
N ARG A 285 -11.03 -8.50 -6.09
CA ARG A 285 -11.60 -9.84 -5.91
C ARG A 285 -12.87 -10.03 -6.75
N THR A 286 -13.00 -11.21 -7.35
CA THR A 286 -14.24 -11.71 -7.97
C THR A 286 -15.00 -12.63 -7.02
N MET A 287 -14.33 -13.13 -5.98
CA MET A 287 -14.87 -14.11 -5.04
C MET A 287 -14.61 -13.70 -3.59
N SER A 288 -15.62 -13.89 -2.72
CA SER A 288 -15.44 -13.69 -1.27
C SER A 288 -14.45 -14.71 -0.70
N ARG A 289 -13.77 -14.37 0.41
CA ARG A 289 -12.82 -15.29 1.07
C ARG A 289 -13.47 -16.60 1.48
N SER A 290 -14.70 -16.53 1.99
CA SER A 290 -15.47 -17.73 2.38
C SER A 290 -15.84 -18.61 1.19
N ALA A 291 -16.17 -18.02 0.04
CA ALA A 291 -16.42 -18.79 -1.18
C ALA A 291 -15.14 -19.42 -1.73
N ALA A 292 -14.01 -18.70 -1.71
CA ALA A 292 -12.72 -19.21 -2.14
C ALA A 292 -12.27 -20.42 -1.30
N LYS A 293 -12.40 -20.36 0.03
CA LYS A 293 -12.12 -21.49 0.93
C LYS A 293 -12.93 -22.75 0.70
N ARG A 294 -14.17 -22.60 0.21
CA ARG A 294 -15.02 -23.74 -0.13
C ARG A 294 -14.65 -24.35 -1.48
N LYS A 295 -14.08 -23.55 -2.38
CA LYS A 295 -13.76 -23.95 -3.75
C LYS A 295 -12.35 -24.51 -3.90
N PHE A 296 -11.38 -23.96 -3.16
CA PHE A 296 -9.97 -24.27 -3.33
C PHE A 296 -9.40 -24.94 -2.08
N TRP A 297 -8.49 -25.89 -2.30
CA TRP A 297 -7.69 -26.49 -1.24
C TRP A 297 -6.30 -25.85 -1.20
N GLY A 298 -5.84 -25.46 -0.02
CA GLY A 298 -4.61 -24.67 0.12
C GLY A 298 -3.33 -25.40 -0.30
N GLU A 299 -3.27 -26.73 -0.19
CA GLU A 299 -2.11 -27.48 -0.72
C GLU A 299 -2.11 -27.55 -2.23
N ASP A 300 -3.28 -27.75 -2.86
CA ASP A 300 -3.37 -27.81 -4.32
C ASP A 300 -2.92 -26.47 -4.93
N VAL A 301 -3.35 -25.34 -4.34
CA VAL A 301 -2.88 -24.00 -4.73
C VAL A 301 -1.36 -23.86 -4.55
N LYS A 302 -0.80 -24.45 -3.49
CA LYS A 302 0.64 -24.38 -3.21
C LYS A 302 1.46 -25.21 -4.20
N GLU A 303 0.99 -26.41 -4.53
CA GLU A 303 1.65 -27.28 -5.50
C GLU A 303 1.52 -26.72 -6.92
N ASP A 304 0.36 -26.18 -7.32
CA ASP A 304 0.18 -25.47 -8.59
C ASP A 304 1.14 -24.27 -8.74
N LEU A 305 1.30 -23.46 -7.69
CA LEU A 305 2.29 -22.38 -7.67
C LEU A 305 3.72 -22.91 -7.79
N ARG A 306 4.02 -24.02 -7.12
CA ARG A 306 5.34 -24.66 -7.18
C ARG A 306 5.66 -25.22 -8.56
N GLU A 307 4.69 -25.84 -9.24
CA GLU A 307 4.84 -26.33 -10.62
C GLU A 307 5.14 -25.19 -11.61
N ARG A 308 4.61 -23.99 -11.33
CA ARG A 308 4.94 -22.74 -12.04
C ARG A 308 6.26 -22.09 -11.61
N GLY A 309 7.01 -22.72 -10.70
CA GLY A 309 8.30 -22.21 -10.21
C GLY A 309 8.19 -21.15 -9.10
N ILE A 310 7.02 -20.98 -8.51
CA ILE A 310 6.72 -19.93 -7.52
C ILE A 310 6.75 -20.51 -6.11
N PHE A 311 7.70 -20.07 -5.29
CA PHE A 311 7.85 -20.57 -3.93
C PHE A 311 6.99 -19.81 -2.93
N VAL A 312 6.05 -20.49 -2.28
CA VAL A 312 5.16 -19.84 -1.30
C VAL A 312 5.44 -20.26 0.14
N ARG A 313 5.46 -19.26 1.02
CA ARG A 313 5.42 -19.41 2.48
C ARG A 313 4.20 -18.68 3.00
N SER A 314 3.30 -19.41 3.67
CA SER A 314 2.09 -18.84 4.26
C SER A 314 1.98 -19.20 5.73
N ALA A 315 1.37 -18.32 6.53
CA ALA A 315 1.05 -18.58 7.93
C ALA A 315 0.01 -19.70 8.10
N SER A 316 -0.86 -19.93 7.10
CA SER A 316 -1.78 -21.07 7.10
C SER A 316 -2.14 -21.53 5.69
N LYS A 317 -2.55 -22.79 5.55
CA LYS A 317 -3.08 -23.34 4.29
C LYS A 317 -4.39 -22.66 3.87
N SER A 318 -5.22 -22.29 4.84
CA SER A 318 -6.48 -21.59 4.61
C SER A 318 -6.28 -20.25 3.89
N ILE A 319 -5.21 -19.52 4.22
CA ILE A 319 -4.86 -18.25 3.55
C ILE A 319 -4.55 -18.48 2.06
N LEU A 320 -3.87 -19.59 1.72
CA LEU A 320 -3.59 -19.91 0.32
C LEU A 320 -4.88 -20.14 -0.48
N ALA A 321 -5.84 -20.85 0.10
CA ALA A 321 -7.14 -21.05 -0.51
C ALA A 321 -7.94 -19.74 -0.64
N GLU A 322 -7.90 -18.86 0.36
CA GLU A 322 -8.59 -17.54 0.31
C GLU A 322 -8.06 -16.63 -0.80
N GLU A 323 -6.79 -16.80 -1.16
CA GLU A 323 -6.02 -15.86 -1.95
C GLU A 323 -5.57 -16.47 -3.31
N ALA A 324 -6.16 -17.61 -3.68
CA ALA A 324 -5.90 -18.27 -4.96
C ALA A 324 -6.14 -17.33 -6.16
N ASP A 325 -5.34 -17.45 -7.20
CA ASP A 325 -5.34 -16.53 -8.36
C ASP A 325 -6.74 -16.39 -8.99
N SER A 326 -7.48 -17.50 -9.09
CA SER A 326 -8.86 -17.54 -9.62
C SER A 326 -9.91 -16.79 -8.78
N ALA A 327 -9.56 -16.31 -7.58
CA ALA A 327 -10.42 -15.46 -6.74
C ALA A 327 -10.31 -13.97 -7.10
N TYR A 328 -9.42 -13.62 -8.04
CA TYR A 328 -9.11 -12.27 -8.49
C TYR A 328 -9.51 -12.07 -9.95
N LYS A 329 -9.62 -10.80 -10.38
CA LYS A 329 -9.72 -10.49 -11.82
C LYS A 329 -8.35 -10.63 -12.47
N ASP A 330 -8.33 -10.59 -13.79
CA ASP A 330 -7.09 -10.49 -14.55
C ASP A 330 -6.47 -9.10 -14.40
N VAL A 331 -5.30 -9.04 -13.75
CA VAL A 331 -4.53 -7.81 -13.52
C VAL A 331 -3.96 -7.23 -14.81
N ASP A 332 -3.60 -8.07 -15.79
CA ASP A 332 -3.02 -7.61 -17.05
C ASP A 332 -4.07 -6.80 -17.83
N ARG A 333 -5.33 -7.27 -17.81
CA ARG A 333 -6.46 -6.55 -18.39
C ARG A 333 -6.77 -5.23 -17.68
N ILE A 334 -6.66 -5.18 -16.35
CA ILE A 334 -6.86 -3.93 -15.59
C ILE A 334 -5.80 -2.90 -15.96
N VAL A 335 -4.55 -3.32 -16.06
CA VAL A 335 -3.43 -2.46 -16.45
C VAL A 335 -3.56 -2.01 -17.90
N GLU A 336 -3.97 -2.89 -18.82
CA GLU A 336 -4.24 -2.53 -20.21
C GLU A 336 -5.32 -1.43 -20.31
N ILE A 337 -6.39 -1.51 -19.51
CA ILE A 337 -7.45 -0.49 -19.49
C ILE A 337 -6.89 0.86 -19.02
N SER A 338 -6.11 0.89 -17.92
CA SER A 338 -5.50 2.13 -17.43
C SER A 338 -4.56 2.77 -18.46
N ASP A 339 -3.77 1.95 -19.17
CA ASP A 339 -2.86 2.37 -20.24
C ASP A 339 -3.61 2.94 -21.44
N ARG A 340 -4.66 2.24 -21.89
CA ARG A 340 -5.46 2.66 -23.06
C ARG A 340 -6.28 3.91 -22.83
N ILE A 341 -6.78 4.13 -21.61
CA ILE A 341 -7.46 5.39 -21.25
C ILE A 341 -6.43 6.52 -21.13
N GLY A 342 -5.16 6.20 -20.84
CA GLY A 342 -4.09 7.17 -20.65
C GLY A 342 -4.04 7.73 -19.22
N ILE A 343 -4.58 7.01 -18.23
CA ILE A 343 -4.55 7.41 -16.81
C ILE A 343 -3.33 6.85 -16.06
N ALA A 344 -2.67 5.83 -16.60
CA ALA A 344 -1.34 5.40 -16.19
C ALA A 344 -0.71 4.57 -17.32
N THR A 345 0.57 4.78 -17.61
CA THR A 345 1.26 4.13 -18.73
C THR A 345 2.06 2.91 -18.25
N ARG A 346 2.02 1.79 -18.99
CA ARG A 346 2.82 0.59 -18.70
C ARG A 346 4.32 0.87 -18.75
N VAL A 347 5.06 0.45 -17.73
CA VAL A 347 6.53 0.56 -17.69
C VAL A 347 7.18 -0.82 -17.60
N VAL A 348 6.82 -1.61 -16.57
CA VAL A 348 7.43 -2.92 -16.30
C VAL A 348 6.35 -3.92 -15.89
N ARG A 349 6.44 -5.15 -16.41
CA ARG A 349 5.71 -6.31 -15.90
C ARG A 349 6.64 -7.19 -15.07
N LEU A 350 6.14 -7.62 -13.92
CA LEU A 350 6.89 -8.33 -12.90
C LEU A 350 6.25 -9.72 -12.71
N ALA A 351 7.05 -10.78 -12.77
CA ALA A 351 6.60 -12.14 -12.50
C ALA A 351 7.01 -12.57 -11.08
N PRO A 352 6.11 -13.17 -10.28
CA PRO A 352 6.45 -13.64 -8.94
C PRO A 352 7.44 -14.80 -9.00
N MET A 353 8.44 -14.78 -8.13
CA MET A 353 9.36 -15.91 -7.89
C MET A 353 9.10 -16.57 -6.54
N ALA A 354 8.79 -15.77 -5.53
CA ALA A 354 8.48 -16.26 -4.20
C ALA A 354 7.54 -15.31 -3.46
N VAL A 355 6.57 -15.86 -2.72
CA VAL A 355 5.56 -15.10 -1.98
C VAL A 355 5.57 -15.50 -0.51
N VAL A 356 5.64 -14.51 0.39
CA VAL A 356 5.41 -14.67 1.82
C VAL A 356 4.08 -14.03 2.19
N LYS A 357 3.14 -14.84 2.64
CA LYS A 357 1.83 -14.42 3.13
C LYS A 357 1.67 -14.62 4.63
N GLY A 358 0.73 -13.88 5.21
CA GLY A 358 0.29 -14.11 6.57
C GLY A 358 -1.20 -14.09 6.72
#